data_AF-A0A4Q5Z1C0-F1
#
_entry.id   AF-A0A4Q5Z1C0-F1
#
_cell.length_a   1.000
_cell.length_b   1.000
_cell.length_c   1.000
_cell.angle_alpha   90.00
_cell.angle_beta   90.00
_cell.angle_gamma   90.00
#
_symmetry.space_group_name_H-M   'P 1'
#
loop_
_entity.id
_entity.type
_entity.pdbx_description
1 polymer ?
#
loop_
_entity_poly.entity_id
_entity_poly.type
_entity_poly.pdbx_seq_one_letter_code
_entity_poly.pdbx_strand_id
1 'polypeptide(L)'
;MFSEIFRFELAYRLKRPATYIYFGLLFLMAFLAMLAMGGTWGGGFVIGGGTGKVMANSPYQINWIVTLLSFFGVIITCSMMGTPIFRDFEHKTHSLYYTAPISKFGYLAGRFMGSLVVTILVFGGVALGAWLGSVMPWNDPEKIGPNS
;
A
#
# COMPACT_ATOMS: atom_id res chain seq x y z
N MET A 1 -12.94 21.45 -12.25
CA MET A 1 -13.83 20.26 -12.20
C MET A 1 -13.08 18.98 -11.86
N PHE A 2 -11.98 18.64 -12.56
CA PHE A 2 -11.12 17.50 -12.19
C PHE A 2 -10.66 17.55 -10.72
N SER A 3 -10.17 18.71 -10.27
CA SER A 3 -9.71 18.93 -8.89
C SER A 3 -10.78 18.66 -7.84
N GLU A 4 -12.03 19.06 -8.10
CA GLU A 4 -13.16 18.87 -7.20
C GLU A 4 -13.54 17.40 -7.09
N ILE A 5 -13.63 16.70 -8.23
CA ILE A 5 -13.92 15.25 -8.26
C ILE A 5 -12.79 14.47 -7.57
N PHE A 6 -11.54 14.85 -7.84
CA PHE A 6 -10.37 14.24 -7.21
C PHE A 6 -10.37 14.43 -5.69
N ARG A 7 -10.58 15.66 -5.20
CA ARG A 7 -10.65 15.96 -3.76
C ARG A 7 -11.80 15.24 -3.08
N PHE A 8 -12.97 15.19 -3.72
CA PHE A 8 -14.12 14.46 -3.23
C PHE A 8 -13.82 12.97 -3.07
N GLU A 9 -13.27 12.34 -4.12
CA GLU A 9 -12.97 10.91 -4.10
C GLU A 9 -11.87 10.58 -3.06
N LEU A 10 -10.86 11.44 -2.93
CA LEU A 10 -9.81 11.32 -1.92
C LEU A 10 -10.40 11.40 -0.49
N ALA A 11 -11.17 12.44 -0.18
CA ALA A 11 -11.80 12.61 1.12
C ALA A 11 -12.80 11.49 1.44
N TYR A 12 -13.53 11.02 0.43
CA TYR A 12 -14.46 9.90 0.56
C TYR A 12 -13.74 8.61 0.94
N ARG A 13 -12.64 8.30 0.26
CA ARG A 13 -11.87 7.07 0.50
C ARG A 13 -11.09 7.11 1.81
N LEU A 14 -10.51 8.26 2.16
CA LEU A 14 -9.85 8.44 3.44
C LEU A 14 -10.81 8.32 4.63
N LYS A 15 -12.11 8.53 4.45
CA LYS A 15 -13.12 8.27 5.50
C LYS A 15 -13.51 6.79 5.61
N ARG A 16 -13.15 5.94 4.64
CA ARG A 16 -13.54 4.53 4.67
C ARG A 16 -12.61 3.73 5.57
N PRO A 17 -13.15 2.92 6.50
CA PRO A 17 -12.34 2.08 7.38
C PRO A 17 -11.51 1.05 6.60
N ALA A 18 -12.01 0.58 5.45
CA ALA A 18 -11.31 -0.38 4.60
C ALA A 18 -9.90 0.07 4.20
N THR A 19 -9.71 1.36 3.90
CA THR A 19 -8.39 1.92 3.54
C THR A 19 -7.39 1.75 4.67
N TYR A 20 -7.79 2.03 5.91
CA TYR A 20 -6.94 1.88 7.09
C TYR A 20 -6.70 0.41 7.44
N ILE A 21 -7.70 -0.45 7.23
CA ILE A 21 -7.55 -1.90 7.43
C ILE A 21 -6.51 -2.45 6.44
N TYR A 22 -6.59 -2.10 5.16
CA TYR A 22 -5.62 -2.55 4.15
C TYR A 22 -4.22 -2.00 4.42
N PHE A 23 -4.11 -0.72 4.79
CA PHE A 23 -2.85 -0.13 5.21
C PHE A 23 -2.26 -0.87 6.42
N GLY A 24 -3.06 -1.07 7.47
CA GLY A 24 -2.64 -1.74 8.69
C GLY A 24 -2.26 -3.20 8.46
N LEU A 25 -2.96 -3.90 7.57
CA LEU A 25 -2.64 -5.27 7.18
C LEU A 25 -1.27 -5.33 6.50
N LEU A 26 -1.05 -4.55 5.44
CA LEU A 26 0.23 -4.53 4.72
C LEU A 26 1.38 -4.06 5.60
N PHE A 27 1.12 -3.05 6.45
CA PHE A 27 2.06 -2.58 7.46
C PHE A 27 2.46 -3.69 8.42
N LEU A 28 1.49 -4.37 9.03
CA LEU A 28 1.74 -5.41 10.01
C LEU A 28 2.50 -6.59 9.38
N MET A 29 2.13 -6.99 8.17
CA MET A 29 2.82 -8.05 7.44
C MET A 29 4.28 -7.68 7.15
N ALA A 30 4.54 -6.46 6.67
CA ALA A 30 5.91 -5.98 6.40
C ALA A 30 6.73 -5.84 7.69
N PHE A 31 6.12 -5.32 8.75
CA PHE A 31 6.73 -5.14 10.06
C PHE A 31 7.14 -6.48 10.67
N LEU A 32 6.22 -7.46 10.71
CA LEU A 32 6.49 -8.79 11.24
C LEU A 32 7.54 -9.53 10.40
N ALA A 33 7.48 -9.41 9.07
CA ALA A 33 8.50 -9.99 8.19
C ALA A 33 9.90 -9.42 8.50
N MET A 34 9.99 -8.10 8.68
CA MET A 34 11.26 -7.45 9.00
C MET A 34 11.78 -7.84 10.39
N LEU A 35 10.92 -7.92 11.41
CA LEU A 35 11.31 -8.39 12.76
C LEU A 35 11.84 -9.83 12.74
N ALA A 36 11.20 -10.69 11.95
CA ALA A 36 11.58 -12.08 11.84
C ALA A 36 12.95 -12.23 11.16
N MET A 37 13.20 -11.48 10.09
CA MET A 37 14.53 -11.43 9.45
C MET A 37 15.59 -10.78 10.35
N GLY A 38 15.20 -9.75 11.11
CA GLY A 38 16.02 -9.08 12.12
C GLY A 38 16.39 -9.94 13.33
N GLY A 39 15.91 -11.19 13.40
CA GLY A 39 16.32 -12.13 14.44
C GLY A 39 15.64 -11.93 15.80
N THR A 40 14.55 -11.17 15.87
CA THR A 40 13.81 -10.87 17.12
C THR A 40 13.47 -12.14 17.92
N TRP A 41 13.15 -13.24 17.22
CA TRP A 41 12.77 -14.51 17.84
C TRP A 41 13.90 -15.55 17.86
N GLY A 42 15.16 -15.12 17.86
CA GLY A 42 16.33 -16.01 17.99
C GLY A 42 16.72 -16.76 16.69
N GLY A 43 15.87 -16.76 15.68
CA GLY A 43 16.14 -17.24 14.33
C GLY A 43 15.91 -16.13 13.32
N GLY A 44 16.96 -15.68 12.63
CA GLY A 44 16.84 -14.74 11.52
C GLY A 44 16.96 -15.52 10.22
N PHE A 45 16.08 -15.27 9.27
CA PHE A 45 16.09 -15.96 7.98
C PHE A 45 16.21 -14.96 6.82
N VAL A 46 16.58 -15.49 5.66
CA VAL A 46 16.69 -14.73 4.41
C VAL A 46 15.61 -15.18 3.45
N ILE A 47 14.88 -14.23 2.87
CA ILE A 47 13.84 -14.53 1.89
C ILE A 47 14.51 -14.67 0.52
N GLY A 48 14.10 -15.68 -0.26
CA GLY A 48 14.57 -15.88 -1.63
C GLY A 48 15.94 -16.56 -1.79
N GLY A 49 16.55 -17.01 -0.68
CA GLY A 49 17.86 -17.67 -0.70
C GLY A 49 19.01 -16.69 -0.95
N GLY A 50 20.14 -16.95 -0.30
CA GLY A 50 21.35 -16.14 -0.43
C GLY A 50 22.55 -16.86 0.16
N THR A 51 23.67 -16.85 -0.55
CA THR A 51 24.93 -17.44 -0.09
C THR A 51 25.74 -16.33 0.60
N GLY A 52 25.71 -16.29 1.94
CA GLY A 52 26.47 -15.32 2.75
C GLY A 52 25.64 -14.58 3.81
N LYS A 53 26.28 -13.68 4.56
CA LYS A 53 25.65 -12.88 5.63
C LYS A 53 24.87 -11.71 5.00
N VAL A 54 23.62 -11.95 4.61
CA VAL A 54 22.72 -10.92 4.05
C VAL A 54 22.00 -10.18 5.18
N MET A 55 22.19 -8.86 5.27
CA MET A 55 21.51 -8.02 6.25
C MET A 55 20.02 -7.90 5.94
N ALA A 56 19.17 -7.94 6.96
CA ALA A 56 17.72 -7.95 6.83
C ALA A 56 17.16 -6.66 6.20
N ASN A 57 17.80 -5.50 6.40
CA ASN A 57 17.42 -4.21 5.80
C ASN A 57 18.15 -3.92 4.49
N SER A 58 18.84 -4.90 3.92
CA SER A 58 19.48 -4.72 2.61
C SER A 58 18.45 -4.49 1.50
N PRO A 59 18.80 -3.78 0.41
CA PRO A 59 17.92 -3.59 -0.73
C PRO A 59 17.37 -4.90 -1.32
N TYR A 60 18.17 -5.98 -1.25
CA TYR A 60 17.76 -7.32 -1.68
C TYR A 60 16.57 -7.86 -0.87
N GLN A 61 16.64 -7.75 0.46
CA GLN A 61 15.60 -8.24 1.37
C GLN A 61 14.36 -7.35 1.33
N ILE A 62 14.54 -6.03 1.23
CA ILE A 62 13.44 -5.10 1.04
C ILE A 62 12.70 -5.41 -0.27
N ASN A 63 13.42 -5.66 -1.37
CA ASN A 63 12.81 -6.04 -2.64
C ASN A 63 11.98 -7.33 -2.52
N TRP A 64 12.45 -8.31 -1.74
CA TRP A 64 11.69 -9.53 -1.47
C TRP A 64 10.43 -9.28 -0.64
N ILE A 65 10.51 -8.47 0.42
CA ILE A 65 9.32 -8.06 1.18
C ILE A 65 8.31 -7.39 0.25
N VAL A 66 8.75 -6.42 -0.56
CA VAL A 66 7.89 -5.68 -1.47
C VAL A 66 7.27 -6.61 -2.51
N THR A 67 8.04 -7.53 -3.08
CA THR A 67 7.56 -8.49 -4.09
C THR A 67 6.51 -9.43 -3.51
N LEU A 68 6.77 -10.04 -2.35
CA LEU A 68 5.82 -10.93 -1.67
C LEU A 68 4.52 -10.19 -1.31
N LEU A 69 4.64 -8.99 -0.74
CA LEU A 69 3.47 -8.21 -0.35
C LEU A 69 2.73 -7.61 -1.54
N SER A 70 3.40 -7.41 -2.68
CA SER A 70 2.75 -6.97 -3.91
C SER A 70 1.75 -8.00 -4.43
N PHE A 71 1.99 -9.31 -4.25
CA PHE A 71 0.99 -10.32 -4.62
C PHE A 71 -0.33 -10.14 -3.85
N PHE A 72 -0.26 -9.86 -2.55
CA PHE A 72 -1.44 -9.49 -1.75
C PHE A 72 -2.00 -8.13 -2.17
N GLY A 73 -1.11 -7.19 -2.50
CA GLY A 73 -1.43 -5.86 -2.97
C GLY A 73 -2.24 -5.83 -4.28
N VAL A 74 -2.07 -6.81 -5.17
CA VAL A 74 -2.88 -6.95 -6.39
C VAL A 74 -4.36 -7.13 -6.04
N ILE A 75 -4.68 -7.98 -5.07
CA ILE A 75 -6.06 -8.23 -4.62
C ILE A 75 -6.68 -6.95 -4.04
N ILE A 76 -5.90 -6.23 -3.21
CA ILE A 76 -6.30 -4.94 -2.64
C ILE A 76 -6.55 -3.91 -3.76
N THR A 77 -5.66 -3.85 -4.75
CA THR A 77 -5.77 -2.93 -5.87
C THR A 77 -7.03 -3.19 -6.70
N CYS A 78 -7.37 -4.45 -6.96
CA CYS A 78 -8.62 -4.83 -7.64
C CYS A 78 -9.86 -4.32 -6.88
N SER A 79 -9.90 -4.50 -5.57
CA SER A 79 -10.99 -4.00 -4.71
C SER A 79 -11.08 -2.46 -4.74
N MET A 80 -9.94 -1.78 -4.66
CA MET A 80 -9.92 -0.32 -4.57
C MET A 80 -10.22 0.35 -5.92
N MET A 81 -9.70 -0.16 -7.03
CA MET A 81 -9.85 0.45 -8.35
C MET A 81 -11.19 0.12 -9.02
N GLY A 82 -11.83 -1.02 -8.71
CA GLY A 82 -13.11 -1.39 -9.31
C GLY A 82 -14.31 -0.59 -8.76
N THR A 83 -14.31 -0.29 -7.47
CA THR A 83 -15.47 0.30 -6.76
C THR A 83 -15.97 1.68 -7.22
N PRO A 84 -15.16 2.65 -7.69
CA PRO A 84 -15.65 3.98 -7.98
C PRO A 84 -16.53 3.99 -9.23
N ILE A 85 -16.23 3.18 -10.25
CA ILE A 85 -17.02 3.15 -11.48
C ILE A 85 -18.33 2.40 -11.23
N PHE A 86 -18.26 1.22 -10.60
CA PHE A 86 -19.45 0.40 -10.30
C PHE A 86 -20.49 1.13 -9.44
N ARG A 87 -20.04 1.88 -8.41
CA ARG A 87 -20.92 2.64 -7.52
C ARG A 87 -21.78 3.68 -8.27
N ASP A 88 -21.21 4.34 -9.27
CA ASP A 88 -21.92 5.37 -10.03
C ASP A 88 -22.94 4.80 -11.02
N PHE A 89 -22.70 3.57 -11.49
CA PHE A 89 -23.67 2.81 -12.26
C PHE A 89 -24.83 2.36 -11.35
N GLU A 90 -24.55 1.86 -10.14
CA GLU A 90 -25.58 1.42 -9.19
C GLU A 90 -26.47 2.57 -8.69
N HIS A 91 -25.88 3.72 -8.36
CA HIS A 91 -26.65 4.87 -7.87
C HIS A 91 -27.36 5.68 -8.96
N LYS A 92 -27.28 5.26 -10.24
CA LYS A 92 -27.88 5.95 -11.40
C LYS A 92 -27.53 7.44 -11.50
N THR A 93 -26.46 7.89 -10.84
CA THR A 93 -25.98 9.28 -10.89
C THR A 93 -25.41 9.64 -12.26
N HIS A 94 -25.26 8.66 -13.16
CA HIS A 94 -24.76 8.84 -14.52
C HIS A 94 -25.58 9.85 -15.35
N SER A 95 -26.90 9.96 -15.14
CA SER A 95 -27.76 10.90 -15.88
C SER A 95 -27.51 12.37 -15.49
N LEU A 96 -27.07 12.64 -14.27
CA LEU A 96 -26.71 13.98 -13.78
C LEU A 96 -25.40 14.51 -14.39
N TYR A 97 -24.51 13.61 -14.84
CA TYR A 97 -23.25 14.02 -15.46
C TYR A 97 -23.40 14.43 -16.93
N TYR A 98 -24.47 14.01 -17.61
CA TYR A 98 -24.77 14.40 -18.99
C TYR A 98 -25.49 15.75 -19.12
N THR A 99 -26.08 16.26 -18.03
CA THR A 99 -26.76 17.56 -18.00
C THR A 99 -25.86 18.70 -17.51
N ALA A 100 -24.71 18.39 -16.89
CA ALA A 100 -23.69 19.36 -16.50
C ALA A 100 -22.53 19.39 -17.52
N PRO A 101 -21.80 20.52 -17.68
CA PRO A 101 -20.68 20.64 -18.63
C PRO A 101 -19.43 19.91 -18.11
N ILE A 102 -19.53 18.60 -17.86
CA ILE A 102 -18.46 17.79 -17.30
C ILE A 102 -17.77 17.04 -18.43
N SER A 103 -16.48 17.33 -18.65
CA SER A 103 -15.68 16.57 -19.62
C SER A 103 -15.57 15.10 -19.16
N LYS A 104 -15.88 14.14 -20.03
CA LYS A 104 -15.73 12.69 -19.75
C LYS A 104 -14.34 12.33 -19.23
N PHE A 105 -13.30 12.92 -19.84
CA PHE A 105 -11.91 12.68 -19.43
C PHE A 105 -11.62 13.19 -18.02
N GLY A 106 -12.03 14.42 -17.68
CA GLY A 106 -11.83 14.97 -16.33
C GLY A 106 -12.57 14.21 -15.23
N TYR A 107 -13.72 13.62 -15.53
CA TYR A 107 -14.45 12.75 -14.60
C TYR A 107 -13.72 11.42 -14.37
N LEU A 108 -13.37 10.72 -15.46
CA LEU A 108 -12.69 9.43 -15.38
C LEU A 108 -11.31 9.56 -14.73
N ALA A 109 -10.53 10.53 -15.18
CA ALA A 109 -9.20 10.82 -14.64
C ALA A 109 -9.27 11.21 -13.17
N GLY A 110 -10.25 12.02 -12.75
CA GLY A 110 -10.40 12.46 -11.36
C GLY A 110 -10.63 11.29 -10.40
N ARG A 111 -11.51 10.36 -10.79
CA ARG A 111 -11.79 9.14 -10.01
C ARG A 111 -10.64 8.17 -9.99
N PHE A 112 -10.00 7.97 -11.14
CA PHE A 112 -8.85 7.10 -11.27
C PHE A 112 -7.68 7.63 -10.41
N MET A 113 -7.31 8.91 -10.56
CA MET A 113 -6.22 9.50 -9.78
C MET A 113 -6.55 9.53 -8.28
N GLY A 114 -7.79 9.82 -7.89
CA GLY A 114 -8.19 9.78 -6.48
C GLY A 114 -8.02 8.38 -5.88
N SER A 115 -8.41 7.35 -6.63
CA SER A 115 -8.23 5.96 -6.23
C SER A 115 -6.76 5.55 -6.21
N LEU A 116 -5.98 5.98 -7.22
CA LEU A 116 -4.55 5.72 -7.34
C LEU A 116 -3.77 6.25 -6.14
N VAL A 117 -3.98 7.52 -5.76
CA VAL A 117 -3.29 8.15 -4.64
C VAL A 117 -3.56 7.40 -3.35
N VAL A 118 -4.82 7.01 -3.10
CA VAL A 118 -5.17 6.25 -1.90
C VAL A 118 -4.55 4.85 -1.93
N THR A 119 -4.52 4.17 -3.08
CA THR A 119 -3.83 2.89 -3.21
C THR A 119 -2.34 3.04 -2.93
N ILE A 120 -1.67 4.07 -3.44
CA ILE A 120 -0.26 4.36 -3.13
C ILE A 120 -0.07 4.56 -1.62
N LEU A 121 -0.95 5.31 -0.96
CA LEU A 121 -0.91 5.49 0.49
C LEU A 121 -1.03 4.16 1.23
N VAL A 122 -1.91 3.25 0.79
CA VAL A 122 -2.06 1.91 1.36
C VAL A 122 -0.77 1.09 1.21
N PHE A 123 -0.14 1.11 0.03
CA PHE A 123 1.16 0.46 -0.19
C PHE A 123 2.30 1.12 0.59
N GLY A 124 2.17 2.40 0.95
CA GLY A 124 3.06 3.07 1.89
C GLY A 124 3.16 2.36 3.24
N GLY A 125 2.13 1.60 3.63
CA GLY A 125 2.17 0.73 4.80
C GLY A 125 3.30 -0.30 4.74
N VAL A 126 3.60 -0.85 3.57
CA VAL A 126 4.71 -1.81 3.39
C VAL A 126 6.05 -1.14 3.70
N ALA A 127 6.29 0.04 3.12
CA ALA A 127 7.53 0.79 3.32
C ALA A 127 7.70 1.19 4.79
N LEU A 128 6.64 1.73 5.40
CA LEU A 128 6.64 2.13 6.81
C LEU A 128 6.79 0.92 7.75
N GLY A 129 6.16 -0.20 7.45
CA GLY A 129 6.26 -1.43 8.25
C GLY A 129 7.65 -2.03 8.21
N ALA A 130 8.25 -2.14 7.02
CA ALA A 130 9.63 -2.61 6.87
C ALA A 130 10.62 -1.66 7.55
N TRP A 131 10.47 -0.34 7.37
CA TRP A 131 11.35 0.63 8.01
C TRP A 131 11.23 0.61 9.53
N LEU A 132 10.00 0.69 10.08
CA LEU A 132 9.79 0.61 11.53
C LEU A 132 10.27 -0.72 12.11
N GLY A 133 10.10 -1.82 11.38
CA GLY A 133 10.62 -3.13 11.80
C GLY A 133 12.15 -3.15 11.87
N SER A 134 12.84 -2.42 10.98
CA SER A 134 14.30 -2.39 10.96
C SER A 134 14.94 -1.61 12.11
N VAL A 135 14.24 -0.63 12.68
CA VAL A 135 14.76 0.25 13.73
C VAL A 135 14.43 -0.23 15.15
N MET A 136 13.74 -1.36 15.29
CA MET A 136 13.33 -1.86 16.60
C MET A 136 14.52 -2.33 17.45
N PRO A 137 14.55 -2.00 18.76
CA PRO A 137 15.73 -2.23 19.62
C PRO A 137 15.95 -3.70 19.99
N TRP A 138 14.96 -4.56 19.75
CA TRP A 138 15.04 -6.01 20.03
C TRP A 138 15.55 -6.83 18.83
N ASN A 139 15.91 -6.18 17.73
CA ASN A 139 16.56 -6.86 16.61
C ASN A 139 18.01 -7.23 16.97
N ASP A 140 18.50 -8.30 16.37
CA ASP A 140 19.88 -8.72 16.46
C ASP A 140 20.78 -7.72 15.69
N PRO A 141 21.71 -7.03 16.36
CA PRO A 141 22.61 -6.06 15.73
C PRO A 141 23.47 -6.66 14.63
N GLU A 142 23.73 -7.97 14.66
CA GLU A 142 24.51 -8.64 13.62
C GLU A 142 23.74 -8.84 12.30
N LYS A 143 22.41 -8.69 12.33
CA LYS A 143 21.52 -8.95 11.20
C LYS A 143 20.93 -7.69 10.59
N ILE A 144 21.02 -6.56 11.28
CA ILE A 144 20.57 -5.26 10.80
C ILE A 144 21.77 -4.43 10.37
N GLY A 145 21.74 -3.92 9.14
CA GLY A 145 22.72 -2.97 8.63
C GLY A 145 22.41 -1.52 9.06
N PRO A 146 23.26 -0.56 8.69
CA PRO A 146 23.01 0.86 8.93
C PRO A 146 21.71 1.32 8.25
N ASN A 147 20.87 2.04 8.98
CA ASN A 147 19.69 2.74 8.45
C ASN A 147 20.08 4.19 8.12
N SER A 148 20.95 4.37 7.10
CA SER A 148 21.43 5.68 6.64
C SER A 148 20.65 6.18 5.42
#